data_AF-A0A3D9AH36-F1
#
_entry.id   AF-A0A3D9AH36-F1
#
_cell.length_a   1.000
_cell.length_b   1.000
_cell.length_c   1.000
_cell.angle_alpha   90.00
_cell.angle_beta   90.00
_cell.angle_gamma   90.00
#
_symmetry.space_group_name_H-M   'P 1'
#
loop_
_entity.id
_entity.type
_entity.pdbx_description
1 polymer ?
#
loop_
_entity_poly.entity_id
_entity_poly.type
_entity_poly.pdbx_seq_one_letter_code
_entity_poly.pdbx_strand_id
1 'polypeptide(L)' 'MGRKEFYKPLEDFATGSGSKRIHEKTLLGIKIPFPSLPEQTKIANFLSAIDSKIDMETQLLQKLEEQKKFLLQNMFV' A
#
# COMPACT_ATOMS: atom_id res chain seq x y z
N MET A 1 -2.19 2.62 2.27
CA MET A 1 -3.20 3.66 1.99
C MET A 1 -2.83 4.37 0.69
N GLY A 2 -3.43 4.02 -0.46
CA GLY A 2 -3.06 4.69 -1.71
C GLY A 2 -3.76 6.05 -1.88
N ARG A 3 -3.37 6.79 -2.93
CA ARG A 3 -3.78 8.17 -3.16
C ARG A 3 -5.31 8.30 -3.32
N LYS A 4 -5.97 9.02 -2.41
CA LYS A 4 -7.44 9.26 -2.44
C LYS A 4 -7.93 9.85 -3.77
N GLU A 5 -7.11 10.67 -4.42
CA GLU A 5 -7.40 11.25 -5.74
C GLU A 5 -7.48 10.20 -6.87
N PHE A 6 -6.79 9.07 -6.72
CA PHE A 6 -6.89 7.96 -7.66
C PHE A 6 -8.12 7.10 -7.38
N TYR A 7 -8.44 6.85 -6.11
CA TYR A 7 -9.56 5.97 -5.76
C TYR A 7 -10.95 6.62 -5.88
N LYS A 8 -11.08 7.93 -5.69
CA LYS A 8 -12.39 8.62 -5.82
C LYS A 8 -13.05 8.40 -7.19
N PRO A 9 -12.36 8.65 -8.32
CA PRO A 9 -12.93 8.34 -9.65
C PRO A 9 -13.20 6.85 -9.86
N LEU A 10 -12.41 5.98 -9.22
CA LEU A 10 -12.59 4.52 -9.29
C LEU A 10 -13.79 4.01 -8.48
N GLU A 11 -14.12 4.66 -7.36
CA GLU A 11 -15.35 4.40 -6.63
C GLU A 11 -16.60 4.81 -7.40
N ASP A 12 -16.51 5.84 -8.25
CA ASP A 12 -17.61 6.29 -9.11
C ASP A 12 -17.91 5.27 -10.24
N PHE A 13 -16.92 4.46 -10.63
CA PHE A 13 -17.10 3.35 -11.58
C PHE A 13 -17.79 2.13 -10.98
N ALA A 14 -17.89 2.05 -9.64
CA ALA A 14 -18.52 0.94 -8.95
C ALA A 14 -20.01 1.23 -8.70
N THR A 15 -20.88 0.33 -9.16
CA THR A 15 -22.33 0.46 -9.06
C THR A 15 -22.89 -0.36 -7.90
N GLY A 16 -24.02 0.08 -7.33
CA GLY A 16 -24.74 -0.61 -6.26
C GLY A 16 -24.63 0.08 -4.88
N SER A 17 -25.76 0.18 -4.18
CA SER A 17 -25.85 0.83 -2.86
C SER A 17 -25.33 -0.03 -1.70
N GLY A 18 -25.44 -1.37 -1.82
CA GLY A 18 -24.95 -2.33 -0.82
C GLY A 18 -23.55 -2.87 -1.15
N SER A 19 -23.45 -3.72 -2.18
CA SER A 19 -22.17 -4.22 -2.68
C SER A 19 -21.76 -3.45 -3.93
N LYS A 20 -20.80 -2.53 -3.79
CA LYS A 20 -20.17 -1.82 -4.92
C LYS A 20 -19.45 -2.84 -5.82
N ARG A 21 -19.83 -2.91 -7.10
CA ARG A 21 -19.20 -3.79 -8.11
C ARG A 21 -18.80 -3.00 -9.35
N ILE A 22 -17.68 -3.36 -9.95
CA ILE A 22 -17.26 -2.79 -11.24
C ILE A 22 -17.60 -3.81 -12.33
N HIS A 23 -18.39 -3.39 -13.32
CA HIS A 23 -18.69 -4.22 -14.48
C HIS A 23 -17.45 -4.33 -15.38
N GLU A 24 -17.26 -5.49 -16.03
CA GLU A 24 -16.11 -5.77 -16.91
C GLU A 24 -15.92 -4.69 -17.98
N LYS A 25 -16.99 -4.27 -18.66
CA LYS A 25 -16.94 -3.22 -19.68
C LYS A 25 -16.47 -1.88 -19.12
N THR A 26 -16.86 -1.56 -17.88
CA THR A 26 -16.41 -0.36 -17.19
C THR A 26 -14.93 -0.46 -16.85
N LEU A 27 -14.49 -1.61 -16.32
CA LEU A 27 -13.09 -1.86 -15.97
C LEU A 27 -12.16 -1.72 -17.18
N LEU A 28 -12.51 -2.35 -18.31
CA LEU A 28 -11.72 -2.30 -19.54
C LEU A 28 -11.73 -0.91 -20.21
N GLY A 29 -12.73 -0.07 -19.90
CA GLY A 29 -12.84 1.29 -20.41
C GLY A 29 -12.09 2.35 -19.60
N ILE A 30 -11.50 1.99 -18.46
CA ILE A 30 -10.79 2.95 -17.59
C ILE A 30 -9.53 3.45 -18.31
N LYS A 31 -9.48 4.76 -18.57
CA LYS A 31 -8.28 5.41 -19.08
C LYS A 31 -7.32 5.68 -17.93
N ILE A 32 -6.15 5.06 -17.98
CA ILE A 32 -5.06 5.31 -17.03
C ILE A 32 -3.87 5.95 -17.75
N PRO A 33 -3.08 6.79 -17.06
CA PRO A 33 -1.79 7.24 -17.59
C PRO A 33 -0.89 6.04 -17.84
N PHE A 34 -0.39 5.90 -19.07
CA PHE A 34 0.50 4.81 -19.46
C PHE A 34 1.82 5.41 -19.97
N PRO A 35 2.79 5.70 -19.07
CA PRO A 35 4.07 6.26 -19.46
C PRO A 35 4.96 5.23 -20.15
N SER A 36 6.12 5.63 -20.68
CA SER A 36 7.05 4.71 -21.34
C SER A 36 7.60 3.65 -20.37
N LEU A 37 8.00 2.48 -20.88
CA LEU A 37 8.53 1.39 -20.06
C LEU A 37 9.72 1.80 -19.15
N PRO A 38 10.67 2.64 -19.60
CA PRO A 38 11.73 3.15 -18.72
C PRO A 38 11.19 3.97 -17.55
N GLU A 39 10.19 4.81 -17.78
CA GLU A 39 9.58 5.63 -16.74
C GLU A 39 8.76 4.77 -15.77
N GLN A 40 8.02 3.77 -16.27
CA GLN A 40 7.34 2.80 -15.43
C GLN A 40 8.31 2.07 -14.49
N THR A 41 9.46 1.64 -15.02
CA THR A 41 10.50 0.95 -14.24
C THR A 41 11.08 1.86 -13.16
N LYS A 42 11.34 3.13 -13.50
CA LYS A 42 11.84 4.12 -12.54
C LYS A 42 10.85 4.37 -11.40
N ILE A 43 9.57 4.57 -11.74
CA ILE A 43 8.49 4.76 -10.75
C ILE A 43 8.36 3.52 -9.87
N ALA A 44 8.34 2.32 -10.46
CA ALA A 44 8.23 1.06 -9.73
C ALA A 44 9.38 0.87 -8.75
N ASN A 45 10.63 1.03 -9.20
CA ASN A 45 11.81 0.90 -8.35
C ASN A 45 11.79 1.90 -7.18
N PHE A 46 11.36 3.13 -7.42
CA PHE A 46 11.24 4.14 -6.36
C PHE A 46 10.21 3.75 -5.30
N LEU A 47 9.03 3.29 -5.72
CA LEU A 47 7.99 2.85 -4.79
C LEU A 47 8.41 1.59 -4.03
N SER A 48 9.02 0.61 -4.70
CA SER A 48 9.53 -0.60 -4.05
C SER A 48 10.63 -0.31 -3.02
N ALA A 49 11.47 0.70 -3.24
CA ALA A 49 12.45 1.13 -2.25
C ALA A 49 11.78 1.71 -0.98
N ILE A 50 10.68 2.45 -1.14
CA ILE A 50 9.89 2.97 -0.02
C ILE A 50 9.24 1.82 0.75
N ASP A 51 8.60 0.88 0.05
CA ASP A 51 7.96 -0.28 0.68
C ASP A 51 8.98 -1.12 1.46
N SER A 52 10.15 -1.37 0.86
CA SER A 52 11.25 -2.09 1.53
C SER A 52 11.73 -1.40 2.80
N LYS A 53 11.77 -0.05 2.79
CA LYS A 53 12.13 0.73 3.98
C LYS A 53 11.05 0.61 5.06
N ILE A 54 9.78 0.70 4.70
CA ILE A 54 8.67 0.56 5.65
C ILE A 54 8.71 -0.81 6.32
N ASP A 55 8.94 -1.88 5.55
CA ASP A 55 9.04 -3.24 6.06
C ASP A 55 10.21 -3.38 7.05
N MET A 56 11.37 -2.83 6.69
CA MET A 56 12.56 -2.86 7.55
C MET A 56 12.31 -2.15 8.89
N GLU A 57 11.73 -0.95 8.86
CA GLU A 57 11.43 -0.18 10.08
C GLU A 57 10.36 -0.87 10.93
N THR A 58 9.37 -1.51 10.30
CA THR A 58 8.32 -2.27 11.00
C THR A 58 8.91 -3.48 11.72
N GLN A 59 9.80 -4.23 11.06
CA GLN A 59 10.50 -5.35 11.69
C GLN A 59 11.43 -4.90 12.82
N LEU A 60 12.12 -3.77 12.65
CA LEU A 60 12.96 -3.19 13.69
C LEU A 60 12.13 -2.80 14.92
N LEU A 61 10.99 -2.13 14.72
CA LEU A 61 10.08 -1.76 15.79
C LEU A 61 9.61 -2.98 16.58
N GLN A 62 9.16 -4.04 15.88
CA GLN A 62 8.73 -5.28 16.52
C GLN A 62 9.85 -5.91 17.38
N LYS A 63 11.08 -5.96 16.86
CA LYS A 63 12.24 -6.47 17.62
C LYS A 63 12.52 -5.62 18.86
N LEU A 64 12.43 -4.30 18.75
CA LEU A 64 12.64 -3.39 19.89
C LEU A 64 11.55 -3.54 20.96
N GLU A 65 10.30 -3.77 20.54
CA GLU A 65 9.19 -4.05 21.47
C GLU A 65 9.39 -5.37 22.21
N GLU A 66 9.81 -6.43 21.50
CA GLU A 66 10.16 -7.72 22.11
C GLU A 66 11.33 -7.60 23.08
N GLN A 67 12.40 -6.91 22.69
CA GLN A 67 13.55 -6.65 23.55
C GLN A 67 13.15 -5.87 24.80
N LYS A 68 12.36 -4.79 24.63
CA LYS A 68 11.85 -4.01 25.77
C LYS A 68 11.05 -4.88 26.72
N LYS A 69 10.16 -5.74 26.20
CA LYS A 69 9.36 -6.66 27.03
C LYS A 69 10.24 -7.64 27.79
N PHE A 70 11.21 -8.25 27.11
CA PHE A 70 12.17 -9.17 27.73
C PHE A 70 12.95 -8.48 28.85
N LEU A 71 13.53 -7.30 28.60
CA LEU A 71 14.30 -6.56 29.59
C LEU A 71 13.46 -6.20 30.83
N LEU A 72 12.22 -5.71 30.63
CA LEU A 72 11.31 -5.40 31.74
C LEU A 72 10.93 -6.63 32.57
N GLN A 73 10.78 -7.80 31.95
CA GLN A 73 10.53 -9.05 32.68
C GLN A 73 11.72 -9.46 33.55
N ASN A 74 12.95 -9.18 33.10
CA ASN A 74 14.18 -9.52 33.82
C ASN A 74 14.60 -8.45 34.85
N MET A 75 13.90 -7.30 34.94
CA MET A 75 14.25 -6.23 35.89
C MET A 75 13.76 -6.46 37.33
N PHE A 76 12.79 -7.36 37.52
CA PHE A 76 12.15 -7.61 38.83
C PHE A 76 12.38 -9.03 39.35
N VAL A 77 13.38 -9.72 38.80
CA VAL A 77 13.94 -10.99 39.29
C VAL A 77 15.27 -10.68 39.97
#